data_AF-A0A965JKS3-F1
#
_entry.id   AF-A0A965JKS3-F1
#
_cell.length_a   1.000
_cell.length_b   1.000
_cell.length_c   1.000
_cell.angle_alpha   90.00
_cell.angle_beta   90.00
_cell.angle_gamma   90.00
#
_symmetry.space_group_name_H-M   'P 1'
#
loop_
_entity.id
_entity.type
_entity.pdbx_description
1 polymer ?
#
loop_
_entity_poly.entity_id
_entity_poly.type
_entity_poly.pdbx_seq_one_letter_code
_entity_poly.pdbx_strand_id
1 'polypeptide(L)'
;MKRINEYKKIFQIEKEIELSALKATYRKLVKEWHPDKFQDGDPLKEEASIKGRQVVDGYHFLVSIAPETIAANLSEYSTTINECGIADFKHKGLLLEITFTDGSCYEYFGVNANVYKKLINSDKQVRFAKRFIYDNYLYRKSKKATEGEG
;
A
#
# COMPACT_ATOMS: atom_id res chain seq x y z
N MET A 1 -3.79 4.47 11.35
CA MET A 1 -3.98 4.14 9.92
C MET A 1 -5.44 4.40 9.52
N LYS A 2 -5.83 5.67 9.28
CA LYS A 2 -7.22 6.01 8.95
C LYS A 2 -7.66 5.43 7.59
N ARG A 3 -6.82 5.61 6.57
CA ARG A 3 -7.05 5.12 5.20
C ARG A 3 -7.30 3.61 5.11
N ILE A 4 -6.50 2.80 5.80
CA ILE A 4 -6.67 1.33 5.80
C ILE A 4 -8.02 0.95 6.42
N ASN A 5 -8.37 1.57 7.55
CA ASN A 5 -9.62 1.30 8.23
C ASN A 5 -10.84 1.76 7.41
N GLU A 6 -10.72 2.89 6.70
CA GLU A 6 -11.76 3.38 5.78
C GLU A 6 -12.01 2.39 4.64
N TYR A 7 -10.95 1.89 3.99
CA TYR A 7 -11.10 0.88 2.94
C TYR A 7 -11.63 -0.44 3.51
N LYS A 8 -11.12 -0.93 4.65
CA LYS A 8 -11.68 -2.13 5.28
C LYS A 8 -13.17 -1.99 5.58
N LYS A 9 -13.65 -0.81 6.01
CA LYS A 9 -15.08 -0.54 6.22
C LYS A 9 -15.88 -0.61 4.92
N ILE A 10 -15.39 -0.01 3.83
CA ILE A 10 -16.05 -0.06 2.51
C ILE A 10 -16.20 -1.53 2.04
N PHE A 11 -15.16 -2.33 2.24
CA PHE A 11 -15.14 -3.73 1.84
C PHE A 11 -15.70 -4.69 2.90
N GLN A 12 -16.22 -4.17 4.02
CA GLN A 12 -16.79 -4.95 5.12
C GLN A 12 -15.85 -6.05 5.64
N ILE A 13 -14.55 -5.72 5.72
CA ILE A 13 -13.51 -6.64 6.20
C ILE A 13 -13.40 -6.52 7.72
N GLU A 14 -13.92 -7.51 8.43
CA GLU A 14 -13.82 -7.60 9.89
C GLU A 14 -12.51 -8.26 10.36
N LYS A 15 -11.96 -9.17 9.54
CA LYS A 15 -10.80 -9.99 9.87
C LYS A 15 -9.58 -9.60 9.02
N GLU A 16 -8.82 -10.60 8.62
CA GLU A 16 -7.70 -10.49 7.71
C GLU A 16 -8.18 -10.25 6.28
N ILE A 17 -7.31 -9.68 5.43
CA ILE A 17 -7.64 -9.39 4.04
C ILE A 17 -7.45 -10.67 3.23
N GLU A 18 -8.54 -11.32 2.86
CA GLU A 18 -8.53 -12.45 1.92
C GLU A 18 -8.77 -11.96 0.49
N LEU A 19 -7.88 -12.29 -0.45
CA LEU A 19 -7.97 -11.79 -1.82
C LEU A 19 -9.24 -12.27 -2.53
N SER A 20 -9.67 -13.50 -2.24
CA SER A 20 -10.86 -14.10 -2.84
C SER A 20 -12.14 -13.32 -2.47
N ALA A 21 -12.33 -13.05 -1.17
CA ALA A 21 -13.44 -12.30 -0.62
C ALA A 21 -13.39 -10.83 -1.05
N LEU A 22 -12.20 -10.21 -0.99
CA LEU A 22 -11.99 -8.83 -1.43
C LEU A 22 -12.39 -8.65 -2.91
N LYS A 23 -11.99 -9.59 -3.78
CA LYS A 23 -12.33 -9.57 -5.21
C LYS A 23 -13.83 -9.78 -5.45
N ALA A 24 -14.50 -10.62 -4.64
CA ALA A 24 -15.94 -10.80 -4.72
C ALA A 24 -16.70 -9.52 -4.35
N THR A 25 -16.34 -8.89 -3.23
CA THR A 25 -16.93 -7.63 -2.77
C THR A 25 -16.66 -6.49 -3.74
N TYR A 26 -15.45 -6.41 -4.31
CA TYR A 26 -15.11 -5.43 -5.35
C TYR A 26 -16.05 -5.49 -6.55
N ARG A 27 -16.27 -6.68 -7.13
CA ARG A 27 -17.19 -6.84 -8.27
C ARG A 27 -18.61 -6.41 -7.93
N LYS A 28 -19.08 -6.69 -6.71
CA LYS A 28 -20.39 -6.27 -6.23
C LYS A 28 -20.49 -4.75 -6.16
N LEU A 29 -19.52 -4.09 -5.53
CA LEU A 29 -19.49 -2.64 -5.36
C LEU A 29 -19.32 -1.88 -6.68
N VAL A 30 -18.48 -2.37 -7.60
CA VAL A 30 -18.36 -1.78 -8.94
C VAL A 30 -19.67 -1.84 -9.70
N LYS A 31 -20.39 -2.98 -9.63
CA LYS A 31 -21.72 -3.11 -10.26
C LYS A 31 -22.76 -2.21 -9.57
N GLU A 32 -22.62 -1.96 -8.28
CA GLU A 32 -23.51 -1.08 -7.51
C GLU A 32 -23.34 0.39 -7.90
N TRP A 33 -22.10 0.84 -7.97
CA TRP A 33 -21.73 2.25 -8.18
C TRP A 33 -21.26 2.56 -9.62
N HIS A 34 -21.60 1.72 -10.59
CA HIS A 34 -21.23 1.94 -11.99
C HIS A 34 -21.95 3.18 -12.54
N PRO A 35 -21.25 4.09 -13.25
CA PRO A 35 -21.86 5.31 -13.78
C PRO A 35 -23.06 5.03 -14.70
N ASP A 36 -23.06 3.94 -15.47
CA ASP A 36 -24.18 3.55 -16.35
C ASP A 36 -25.52 3.32 -15.62
N LYS A 37 -25.52 3.16 -14.28
CA LYS A 37 -26.76 3.05 -13.51
C LYS A 37 -27.44 4.38 -13.22
N PHE A 38 -26.72 5.50 -13.36
CA PHE A 38 -27.18 6.82 -12.95
C PHE A 38 -27.26 7.73 -14.18
N GLN A 39 -28.45 8.22 -14.46
CA GLN A 39 -28.71 9.09 -15.62
C GLN A 39 -28.24 10.53 -15.36
N ASP A 40 -28.12 11.32 -16.42
CA ASP A 40 -27.84 12.75 -16.32
C ASP A 40 -28.97 13.46 -15.56
N GLY A 41 -28.62 14.11 -14.44
CA GLY A 41 -29.56 14.76 -13.53
C GLY A 41 -29.94 13.95 -12.29
N ASP A 42 -29.47 12.70 -12.17
CA ASP A 42 -29.67 11.90 -10.95
C ASP A 42 -28.84 12.48 -9.79
N PRO A 43 -29.46 12.83 -8.64
CA PRO A 43 -28.74 13.31 -7.46
C PRO A 43 -27.63 12.35 -6.99
N LEU A 44 -27.76 11.05 -7.28
CA LEU A 44 -26.82 10.01 -6.89
C LEU A 44 -25.63 9.89 -7.85
N LYS A 45 -25.64 10.55 -9.02
CA LYS A 45 -24.56 10.44 -10.01
C LYS A 45 -23.21 10.91 -9.47
N GLU A 46 -23.20 12.02 -8.75
CA GLU A 46 -21.99 12.56 -8.14
C GLU A 46 -21.50 11.64 -7.01
N GLU A 47 -22.41 11.15 -6.17
CA GLU A 47 -22.09 10.19 -5.12
C GLU A 47 -21.52 8.89 -5.71
N ALA A 48 -22.12 8.37 -6.78
CA ALA A 48 -21.66 7.15 -7.44
C ALA A 48 -20.26 7.29 -8.02
N SER A 49 -19.92 8.46 -8.59
CA SER A 49 -18.56 8.74 -9.05
C SER A 49 -17.55 8.71 -7.90
N ILE A 50 -17.89 9.36 -6.78
CA ILE A 50 -17.03 9.40 -5.58
C ILE A 50 -16.85 7.98 -5.00
N LYS A 51 -17.96 7.24 -4.84
CA LYS A 51 -17.95 5.87 -4.31
C LYS A 51 -17.20 4.93 -5.23
N GLY A 52 -17.44 5.01 -6.54
CA GLY A 52 -16.74 4.20 -7.55
C GLY A 52 -15.23 4.38 -7.48
N ARG A 53 -14.75 5.63 -7.40
CA ARG A 53 -13.32 5.91 -7.21
C ARG A 53 -12.79 5.33 -5.89
N GLN A 54 -13.51 5.52 -4.79
CA GLN A 54 -13.13 4.97 -3.49
C GLN A 54 -13.04 3.43 -3.48
N VAL A 55 -13.96 2.77 -4.20
CA VAL A 55 -13.98 1.31 -4.36
C VAL A 55 -12.76 0.82 -5.14
N VAL A 56 -12.45 1.46 -6.27
CA VAL A 56 -11.27 1.10 -7.09
C VAL A 56 -9.99 1.34 -6.31
N ASP A 57 -9.81 2.53 -5.72
CA ASP A 57 -8.62 2.86 -4.95
C ASP A 57 -8.44 1.95 -3.74
N GLY A 58 -9.54 1.69 -3.02
CA GLY A 58 -9.55 0.82 -1.85
C GLY A 58 -9.23 -0.63 -2.19
N TYR A 59 -9.75 -1.14 -3.30
CA TYR A 59 -9.45 -2.49 -3.78
C TYR A 59 -7.94 -2.65 -4.06
N HIS A 60 -7.37 -1.80 -4.91
CA HIS A 60 -5.95 -1.89 -5.25
C HIS A 60 -5.05 -1.70 -4.03
N PHE A 61 -5.41 -0.79 -3.14
CA PHE A 61 -4.69 -0.59 -1.89
C PHE A 61 -4.74 -1.84 -1.01
N LEU A 62 -5.93 -2.39 -0.73
CA LEU A 62 -6.07 -3.57 0.14
C LEU A 62 -5.40 -4.81 -0.46
N VAL A 63 -5.48 -5.00 -1.78
CA VAL A 63 -4.73 -6.07 -2.47
C VAL A 63 -3.23 -5.91 -2.23
N SER A 64 -2.68 -4.69 -2.33
CA SER A 64 -1.24 -4.45 -2.19
C SER A 64 -0.68 -4.71 -0.79
N ILE A 65 -1.52 -4.73 0.25
CA ILE A 65 -1.14 -5.01 1.65
C ILE A 65 -1.71 -6.34 2.16
N ALA A 66 -2.37 -7.12 1.31
CA ALA A 66 -2.96 -8.39 1.73
C ALA A 66 -1.84 -9.37 2.09
N PRO A 67 -2.00 -10.22 3.12
CA PRO A 67 -0.99 -11.20 3.51
C PRO A 67 -0.61 -12.13 2.36
N GLU A 68 -1.57 -12.54 1.54
CA GLU A 68 -1.34 -13.36 0.35
C GLU A 68 -0.41 -12.65 -0.66
N THR A 69 -0.62 -11.35 -0.89
CA THR A 69 0.24 -10.53 -1.76
C THR A 69 1.63 -10.36 -1.17
N ILE A 70 1.72 -10.13 0.15
CA ILE A 70 2.99 -9.99 0.84
C ILE A 70 3.78 -11.31 0.76
N ALA A 71 3.12 -12.45 1.02
CA ALA A 71 3.72 -13.78 0.93
C ALA A 71 4.20 -14.09 -0.49
N ALA A 72 3.39 -13.77 -1.51
CA ALA A 72 3.76 -13.97 -2.92
C ALA A 72 5.00 -13.16 -3.34
N ASN A 73 5.23 -11.99 -2.74
CA ASN A 73 6.38 -11.13 -3.03
C ASN A 73 7.50 -11.24 -1.99
N LEU A 74 7.40 -12.15 -1.02
CA LEU A 74 8.32 -12.21 0.12
C LEU A 74 9.75 -12.50 -0.31
N SER A 75 9.94 -13.37 -1.31
CA SER A 75 11.27 -13.69 -1.85
C SER A 75 11.93 -12.44 -2.44
N GLU A 76 11.21 -11.72 -3.31
CA GLU A 76 11.74 -10.49 -3.93
C GLU A 76 12.03 -9.43 -2.86
N TYR A 77 11.11 -9.23 -1.93
CA TYR A 77 11.28 -8.28 -0.84
C TYR A 77 12.53 -8.61 -0.01
N SER A 78 12.73 -9.88 0.33
CA SER A 78 13.87 -10.36 1.11
C SER A 78 15.19 -10.08 0.40
N THR A 79 15.24 -10.28 -0.92
CA THR A 79 16.41 -9.94 -1.75
C THR A 79 16.67 -8.42 -1.69
N THR A 80 15.67 -7.59 -1.99
CA THR A 80 15.82 -6.13 -1.98
C THR A 80 16.34 -5.62 -0.63
N ILE A 81 15.72 -6.00 0.50
CA ILE A 81 16.11 -5.47 1.80
C ILE A 81 17.47 -6.00 2.28
N ASN A 82 17.93 -7.15 1.75
CA ASN A 82 19.20 -7.74 2.15
C ASN A 82 20.38 -7.28 1.31
N GLU A 83 20.17 -7.12 0.01
CA GLU A 83 21.22 -6.89 -0.98
C GLU A 83 21.30 -5.43 -1.45
N CYS A 84 20.19 -4.68 -1.41
CA CYS A 84 20.18 -3.30 -1.88
C CYS A 84 20.52 -2.29 -0.77
N GLY A 85 21.09 -1.15 -1.19
CA GLY A 85 21.20 0.04 -0.37
C GLY A 85 19.90 0.86 -0.38
N ILE A 86 19.86 1.90 0.47
CA ILE A 86 18.80 2.91 0.42
C ILE A 86 19.30 4.08 -0.43
N ALA A 87 18.59 4.38 -1.51
CA ALA A 87 18.91 5.49 -2.42
C ALA A 87 18.23 6.80 -1.99
N ASP A 88 16.99 6.72 -1.53
CA ASP A 88 16.23 7.88 -1.03
C ASP A 88 15.15 7.41 -0.04
N PHE A 89 14.67 8.33 0.80
CA PHE A 89 13.48 8.09 1.62
C PHE A 89 12.70 9.37 1.87
N LYS A 90 11.38 9.24 1.99
CA LYS A 90 10.46 10.35 2.26
C LYS A 90 9.51 9.97 3.38
N HIS A 91 9.28 10.89 4.30
CA HIS A 91 8.35 10.68 5.41
C HIS A 91 7.25 11.74 5.41
N LYS A 92 5.99 11.29 5.44
CA LYS A 92 4.82 12.16 5.54
C LYS A 92 3.82 11.58 6.53
N GLY A 93 3.66 12.26 7.66
CA GLY A 93 2.75 11.84 8.73
C GLY A 93 3.18 10.52 9.37
N LEU A 94 2.56 9.41 8.95
CA LEU A 94 2.88 8.06 9.42
C LEU A 94 3.33 7.12 8.29
N LEU A 95 3.62 7.68 7.12
CA LEU A 95 4.06 6.93 5.94
C LEU A 95 5.53 7.22 5.70
N LEU A 96 6.35 6.17 5.69
CA LEU A 96 7.72 6.22 5.21
C LEU A 96 7.79 5.53 3.85
N GLU A 97 8.25 6.22 2.84
CA GLU A 97 8.61 5.64 1.54
C GLU A 97 10.14 5.48 1.51
N ILE A 98 10.62 4.31 1.10
CA ILE A 98 12.04 4.02 0.87
C ILE A 98 12.21 3.62 -0.59
N THR A 99 13.12 4.31 -1.28
CA THR A 99 13.61 3.94 -2.60
C THR A 99 14.94 3.23 -2.42
N PHE A 100 15.04 2.01 -2.96
CA PHE A 100 16.26 1.20 -2.93
C PHE A 100 17.13 1.47 -4.15
N THR A 101 18.40 1.06 -4.08
CA THR A 101 19.38 1.26 -5.15
C THR A 101 19.07 0.51 -6.44
N ASP A 102 18.22 -0.53 -6.40
CA ASP A 102 17.67 -1.22 -7.57
C ASP A 102 16.49 -0.45 -8.23
N GLY A 103 16.12 0.70 -7.66
CA GLY A 103 15.01 1.53 -8.10
C GLY A 103 13.63 1.08 -7.62
N SER A 104 13.55 -0.02 -6.86
CA SER A 104 12.30 -0.44 -6.22
C SER A 104 11.91 0.52 -5.10
N CYS A 105 10.60 0.72 -4.90
CA CYS A 105 10.09 1.56 -3.83
C CYS A 105 9.12 0.78 -2.95
N TYR A 106 9.27 0.94 -1.64
CA TYR A 106 8.38 0.37 -0.64
C TYR A 106 7.86 1.44 0.31
N GLU A 107 6.56 1.35 0.59
CA GLU A 107 5.89 2.16 1.60
C GLU A 107 5.74 1.37 2.90
N TYR A 108 6.07 2.00 4.03
CA TYR A 108 5.96 1.47 5.38
C TYR A 108 4.96 2.32 6.18
N PHE A 109 3.90 1.68 6.67
CA PHE A 109 2.79 2.33 7.35
C PHE A 109 2.94 2.30 8.86
N GLY A 110 2.70 3.42 9.52
CA GLY A 110 2.77 3.56 10.98
C GLY A 110 4.12 4.05 11.50
N VAL A 111 5.09 4.29 10.62
CA VAL A 111 6.40 4.84 11.00
C VAL A 111 6.19 6.26 11.53
N ASN A 112 6.44 6.48 12.82
CA ASN A 112 6.29 7.80 13.44
C ASN A 112 7.54 8.67 13.23
N ALA A 113 7.40 9.97 13.49
CA ALA A 113 8.47 10.94 13.32
C ALA A 113 9.72 10.65 14.16
N ASN A 114 9.60 9.98 15.31
CA ASN A 114 10.76 9.65 16.14
C ASN A 114 11.62 8.54 15.52
N VAL A 115 10.98 7.51 14.94
CA VAL A 115 11.70 6.47 14.20
C VAL A 115 12.35 7.05 12.95
N TYR A 116 11.64 7.92 12.23
CA TYR A 116 12.20 8.62 11.07
C TYR A 116 13.41 9.49 11.44
N LYS A 117 13.34 10.30 12.50
CA LYS A 117 14.47 11.09 13.00
C LYS A 117 15.69 10.23 13.37
N LYS A 118 15.47 9.02 13.88
CA LYS A 118 16.57 8.09 14.16
C LYS A 118 17.16 7.48 12.90
N LEU A 119 16.33 7.22 11.88
CA LEU A 119 16.79 6.77 10.56
C LEU A 119 17.71 7.82 9.91
N ILE A 120 17.28 9.08 9.82
CA ILE A 120 18.05 10.13 9.13
C ILE A 120 19.39 10.43 9.82
N ASN A 121 19.43 10.33 11.16
CA ASN A 121 20.63 10.58 11.95
C ASN A 121 21.52 9.34 12.12
N SER A 122 21.16 8.20 11.51
CA SER A 122 21.95 6.99 11.61
C SER A 122 23.08 6.99 10.59
N ASP A 123 24.32 6.76 11.05
CA ASP A 123 25.48 6.54 10.17
C ASP A 123 25.32 5.33 9.24
N LYS A 124 24.44 4.39 9.58
CA LYS A 124 24.19 3.15 8.83
C LYS A 124 22.68 2.91 8.65
N GLN A 125 22.07 3.69 7.78
CA GLN A 125 20.63 3.68 7.50
C GLN A 125 20.08 2.28 7.16
N VAL A 126 20.75 1.51 6.31
CA VAL A 126 20.34 0.12 5.97
C VAL A 126 20.31 -0.77 7.23
N ARG A 127 21.33 -0.70 8.08
CA ARG A 127 21.37 -1.46 9.34
C ARG A 127 20.26 -1.04 10.29
N PHE A 128 19.99 0.26 10.37
CA PHE A 128 18.89 0.78 11.17
C PHE A 128 17.54 0.26 10.67
N ALA A 129 17.30 0.35 9.36
CA ALA A 129 16.05 -0.07 8.75
C ALA A 129 15.79 -1.58 8.89
N LYS A 130 16.84 -2.42 8.73
CA LYS A 130 16.76 -3.87 9.02
C LYS A 130 16.31 -4.17 10.46
N ARG A 131 16.78 -3.39 11.43
CA ARG A 131 16.48 -3.64 12.85
C ARG A 131 15.14 -3.10 13.30
N PHE A 132 14.71 -1.97 12.74
CA PHE A 132 13.62 -1.19 13.32
C PHE A 132 12.46 -0.94 12.35
N ILE A 133 12.60 -1.24 11.05
CA ILE A 133 11.61 -0.84 10.05
C ILE A 133 11.07 -2.05 9.27
N TYR A 134 11.91 -2.77 8.53
CA TYR A 134 11.48 -3.71 7.48
C TYR A 134 10.41 -4.71 7.93
N ASP A 135 10.68 -5.45 9.02
CA ASP A 135 9.76 -6.47 9.53
C ASP A 135 8.83 -5.96 10.64
N ASN A 136 8.93 -4.69 11.03
CA ASN A 136 8.20 -4.11 12.17
C ASN A 136 6.97 -3.29 11.75
N TYR A 137 6.85 -2.95 10.46
CA TYR A 137 5.75 -2.15 9.94
C TYR A 137 5.06 -2.87 8.79
N LEU A 138 3.74 -2.70 8.70
CA LEU A 138 3.02 -3.09 7.51
C LEU A 138 3.62 -2.35 6.32
N TYR A 139 3.93 -3.08 5.25
CA TYR A 139 4.53 -2.50 4.07
C TYR A 139 3.79 -2.91 2.79
N ARG A 140 4.05 -2.18 1.71
CA ARG A 140 3.70 -2.60 0.35
C ARG A 140 4.73 -2.12 -0.64
N LYS A 141 4.81 -2.79 -1.77
CA LYS A 141 5.57 -2.32 -2.93
C LYS A 141 4.79 -1.21 -3.64
N SER A 142 5.38 -0.03 -3.79
CA SER A 142 4.78 1.10 -4.52
C SER A 142 5.34 1.23 -5.94
N LYS A 143 6.58 0.76 -6.17
CA LYS A 143 7.22 0.75 -7.49
C LYS A 143 8.07 -0.51 -7.67
N LYS A 144 8.01 -1.12 -8.86
CA LYS A 144 8.90 -2.23 -9.23
C LYS A 144 10.34 -1.75 -9.37
N ALA A 145 11.31 -2.65 -9.15
CA ALA A 145 12.69 -2.40 -9.52
C ALA A 145 12.76 -2.02 -11.00
N THR A 146 13.66 -1.11 -11.34
CA THR A 146 13.95 -0.82 -12.74
C THR A 146 14.68 -2.03 -13.28
N GLU A 147 14.04 -2.82 -14.14
CA GLU A 147 14.77 -3.74 -15.01
C GLU A 147 15.71 -2.86 -15.83
N GLY A 148 17.01 -2.96 -15.58
CA GLY A 148 17.98 -2.41 -16.51
C GLY A 148 17.72 -3.07 -17.85
N GLU A 149 17.35 -2.27 -18.85
CA GLU A 149 17.46 -2.70 -20.24
C GLU A 149 18.90 -3.21 -20.43
N GLY A 150 19.01 -4.45 -20.91
CA GLY A 150 20.27 -5.16 -21.07
C GLY A 150 21.22 -4.55 -22.10
#